data_AF-A0A936CZ10-F1
#
_entry.id   AF-A0A936CZ10-F1
#
_cell.length_a   1.000
_cell.length_b   1.000
_cell.length_c   1.000
_cell.angle_alpha   90.00
_cell.angle_beta   90.00
_cell.angle_gamma   90.00
#
_symmetry.space_group_name_H-M   'P 1'
#
loop_
_entity.id
_entity.type
_entity.pdbx_description
1 polymer ?
#
loop_
_entity_poly.entity_id
_entity_poly.type
_entity_poly.pdbx_seq_one_letter_code
_entity_poly.pdbx_strand_id
1 'polypeptide(L)'
;MQIMNDLHRLTMDELRMALDDWRRWRDRVQTAEHMRLRVERFAQACANIAAIEREMDLRTPEGRERLRKTAEANLEALVATTAVPISAYRQARHELMTVEQRICR
;
A
#
# COMPACT_ATOMS: atom_id res chain seq x y z
N MET A 1 -2.71 -7.81 -16.61
CA MET A 1 -3.28 -7.82 -15.25
C MET A 1 -3.70 -6.39 -14.92
N GLN A 2 -4.98 -6.05 -15.13
CA GLN A 2 -5.52 -4.68 -15.15
C GLN A 2 -6.51 -4.45 -13.98
N ILE A 3 -6.29 -5.17 -12.86
CA ILE A 3 -7.20 -5.25 -11.72
C ILE A 3 -6.95 -4.14 -10.68
N MET A 4 -5.79 -3.47 -10.74
CA MET A 4 -5.35 -2.55 -9.69
C MET A 4 -6.17 -1.27 -9.52
N ASN A 5 -6.85 -0.78 -10.56
CA ASN A 5 -7.56 0.49 -10.47
C ASN A 5 -8.88 0.38 -9.70
N ASP A 6 -9.41 -0.83 -9.53
CA ASP A 6 -10.75 -1.07 -9.01
C ASP A 6 -10.76 -2.02 -7.78
N LEU A 7 -9.68 -2.05 -7.00
CA LEU A 7 -9.60 -2.89 -5.78
C LEU A 7 -10.79 -2.70 -4.83
N HIS A 8 -11.33 -1.48 -4.76
CA HIS A 8 -12.51 -1.13 -3.96
C HIS A 8 -13.79 -1.84 -4.38
N ARG A 9 -13.87 -2.38 -5.59
CA ARG A 9 -15.03 -3.11 -6.13
C ARG A 9 -14.96 -4.61 -5.89
N LEU A 10 -13.78 -5.14 -5.60
CA LEU A 10 -13.57 -6.56 -5.34
C LEU A 10 -14.16 -6.94 -3.99
N THR A 11 -14.59 -8.18 -3.83
CA THR A 11 -14.93 -8.80 -2.55
C THR A 11 -13.66 -9.12 -1.73
N MET A 12 -13.83 -9.48 -0.44
CA MET A 12 -12.69 -9.88 0.39
C MET A 12 -11.97 -11.13 -0.14
N ASP A 13 -12.71 -12.07 -0.71
CA ASP A 13 -12.11 -13.31 -1.24
C ASP A 13 -11.38 -13.05 -2.55
N GLU A 14 -11.92 -12.20 -3.43
CA GLU A 14 -11.21 -11.76 -4.63
C GLU A 14 -9.92 -10.99 -4.31
N LEU A 15 -9.92 -10.17 -3.25
CA LEU A 15 -8.69 -9.52 -2.78
C LEU A 15 -7.66 -10.52 -2.27
N ARG A 16 -8.07 -11.54 -1.51
CA ARG A 16 -7.18 -12.61 -1.04
C ARG A 16 -6.58 -13.39 -2.21
N MET A 17 -7.42 -13.76 -3.19
CA MET A 17 -6.94 -14.43 -4.41
C MET A 17 -5.94 -13.57 -5.18
N ALA A 18 -6.25 -12.28 -5.39
CA ALA A 18 -5.34 -11.36 -6.05
C ALA A 18 -4.02 -11.19 -5.28
N LEU A 19 -4.08 -11.11 -3.95
CA LEU A 19 -2.90 -11.02 -3.10
C LEU A 19 -1.97 -12.23 -3.27
N ASP A 20 -2.54 -13.43 -3.22
CA ASP A 20 -1.79 -14.67 -3.39
C ASP A 20 -1.17 -14.78 -4.79
N ASP A 21 -1.90 -14.37 -5.83
CA ASP A 21 -1.38 -14.33 -7.20
C ASP A 21 -0.20 -13.37 -7.34
N TRP A 22 -0.30 -12.17 -6.76
CA TRP A 22 0.80 -11.19 -6.78
C TRP A 22 2.00 -11.65 -5.97
N ARG A 23 1.80 -12.34 -4.83
CA ARG A 23 2.89 -12.94 -4.05
C ARG A 23 3.63 -14.02 -4.85
N ARG A 24 2.89 -14.95 -5.47
CA ARG A 24 3.47 -15.96 -6.37
C ARG A 24 4.22 -15.32 -7.54
N TRP A 25 3.67 -14.25 -8.10
CA TRP A 25 4.33 -13.53 -9.19
C TRP A 25 5.61 -12.85 -8.75
N ARG A 26 5.62 -12.18 -7.58
CA ARG A 26 6.83 -11.58 -6.99
C ARG A 26 7.93 -12.62 -6.83
N ASP A 27 7.60 -13.79 -6.30
CA ASP A 27 8.57 -14.86 -6.05
C ASP A 27 9.15 -15.42 -7.37
N ARG A 28 8.32 -15.53 -8.43
CA ARG A 28 8.80 -15.87 -9.79
C ARG A 28 9.70 -14.80 -10.39
N VAL A 29 9.40 -13.52 -10.14
CA VAL A 29 10.25 -12.42 -10.62
C VAL A 29 11.61 -12.49 -9.95
N GLN A 30 11.67 -12.71 -8.63
CA GLN A 30 12.91 -12.81 -7.86
C GLN A 30 13.90 -13.85 -8.44
N THR A 31 13.41 -14.92 -9.05
CA THR A 31 14.20 -15.99 -9.66
C THR A 31 14.50 -15.81 -11.16
N ALA A 32 14.00 -14.75 -11.82
CA ALA A 32 14.09 -14.59 -13.28
C ALA A 32 15.44 -14.04 -13.78
N GLU A 33 16.10 -14.71 -14.74
CA GLU A 33 17.49 -14.51 -15.19
C GLU A 33 17.97 -13.06 -15.46
N HIS A 34 17.12 -12.15 -15.96
CA HIS A 34 17.52 -10.78 -16.30
C HIS A 34 17.32 -9.76 -15.16
N MET A 35 18.43 -9.20 -14.63
CA MET A 35 18.45 -8.38 -13.41
C MET A 35 17.64 -7.06 -13.48
N ARG A 36 17.69 -6.31 -14.59
CA ARG A 36 16.98 -5.01 -14.69
C ARG A 36 15.47 -5.17 -14.75
N LEU A 37 15.00 -6.09 -15.60
CA LEU A 37 13.58 -6.45 -15.70
C LEU A 37 13.07 -7.08 -14.40
N ARG A 38 13.95 -7.78 -13.66
CA ARG A 38 13.66 -8.33 -12.33
C ARG A 38 13.37 -7.22 -11.32
N VAL A 39 14.20 -6.18 -11.22
CA VAL A 39 14.01 -5.11 -10.22
C VAL A 39 12.73 -4.31 -10.46
N GLU A 40 12.49 -3.85 -11.69
CA GLU A 40 11.29 -3.06 -12.02
C GLU A 40 10.00 -3.88 -11.77
N ARG A 41 9.99 -5.15 -12.20
CA ARG A 41 8.86 -6.05 -11.97
C ARG A 41 8.68 -6.40 -10.51
N PHE A 42 9.76 -6.55 -9.75
CA PHE A 42 9.69 -6.85 -8.32
C PHE A 42 9.13 -5.66 -7.55
N ALA A 43 9.60 -4.46 -7.84
CA ALA A 43 9.06 -3.23 -7.25
C ALA A 43 7.57 -3.08 -7.56
N GLN A 44 7.15 -3.34 -8.81
CA GLN A 44 5.74 -3.35 -9.17
C GLN A 44 4.94 -4.39 -8.39
N ALA A 45 5.47 -5.61 -8.22
CA ALA A 45 4.81 -6.66 -7.44
C ALA A 45 4.58 -6.20 -5.99
N CYS A 46 5.61 -5.65 -5.36
CA CYS A 46 5.56 -5.16 -4.00
C CYS A 46 4.55 -4.01 -3.84
N ALA A 47 4.52 -3.08 -4.79
CA ALA A 47 3.52 -1.99 -4.80
C ALA A 47 2.09 -2.53 -4.86
N ASN A 48 1.85 -3.58 -5.65
CA ASN A 48 0.52 -4.15 -5.85
C ASN A 48 0.06 -4.94 -4.62
N ILE A 49 0.96 -5.71 -4.03
CA ILE A 49 0.75 -6.41 -2.75
C ILE A 49 0.36 -5.40 -1.67
N ALA A 50 1.13 -4.32 -1.51
CA ALA A 50 0.86 -3.29 -0.52
C ALA A 50 -0.50 -2.59 -0.74
N ALA A 51 -0.89 -2.35 -2.00
CA ALA A 51 -2.18 -1.76 -2.33
C ALA A 51 -3.35 -2.67 -1.95
N ILE A 52 -3.23 -3.99 -2.20
CA ILE A 52 -4.26 -4.98 -1.86
C ILE A 52 -4.35 -5.15 -0.34
N GLU A 53 -3.21 -5.28 0.35
CA GLU A 53 -3.18 -5.39 1.82
C GLU A 53 -3.82 -4.17 2.49
N ARG A 54 -3.53 -2.97 1.96
CA ARG A 54 -4.16 -1.72 2.43
C ARG A 54 -5.67 -1.69 2.18
N GLU A 55 -6.12 -2.15 1.02
CA GLU A 55 -7.56 -2.28 0.73
C GLU A 55 -8.25 -3.24 1.71
N MET A 56 -7.62 -4.37 2.01
CA MET A 56 -8.15 -5.35 2.96
C MET A 56 -8.20 -4.77 4.38
N ASP A 57 -7.17 -4.05 4.81
CA ASP A 57 -7.13 -3.39 6.12
C ASP A 57 -8.27 -2.37 6.27
N LEU A 58 -8.57 -1.60 5.22
CA LEU A 58 -9.69 -0.63 5.22
C LEU A 58 -11.07 -1.27 5.40
N ARG A 59 -11.21 -2.59 5.26
CA ARG A 59 -12.50 -3.30 5.41
C ARG A 59 -12.74 -3.84 6.82
N THR A 60 -11.75 -3.75 7.71
CA THR A 60 -11.84 -4.23 9.09
C THR A 60 -11.61 -3.10 10.08
N PRO A 61 -12.33 -3.03 11.22
CA PRO A 61 -12.08 -2.02 12.24
C PRO A 61 -10.62 -1.99 12.70
N GLU A 62 -10.01 -3.15 12.91
CA GLU A 62 -8.64 -3.29 13.38
C GLU A 62 -7.63 -2.84 12.33
N GLY A 63 -7.87 -3.15 11.05
CA GLY A 63 -7.03 -2.70 9.95
C GLY A 63 -7.11 -1.20 9.72
N ARG A 64 -8.32 -0.62 9.82
CA ARG A 64 -8.54 0.85 9.76
C ARG A 64 -7.73 1.56 10.84
N GLU A 65 -7.75 1.03 12.06
CA GLU A 65 -6.99 1.60 13.17
C GLU A 65 -5.47 1.47 12.98
N ARG A 66 -4.98 0.32 12.47
CA ARG A 66 -3.57 0.16 12.10
C ARG A 66 -3.12 1.19 11.05
N LEU A 67 -3.93 1.40 10.01
CA LEU A 67 -3.62 2.36 8.95
C LEU A 67 -3.59 3.80 9.47
N ARG A 68 -4.55 4.17 10.34
CA ARG A 68 -4.56 5.48 11.00
C ARG A 68 -3.29 5.68 11.83
N LYS A 69 -2.99 4.78 12.76
CA LYS A 69 -1.80 4.87 13.63
C LYS A 69 -0.50 4.95 12.83
N THR A 70 -0.40 4.20 11.74
CA THR A 70 0.80 4.25 10.87
C THR A 70 0.93 5.61 10.19
N ALA A 71 -0.17 6.16 9.65
CA ALA A 71 -0.15 7.47 9.00
C ALA A 71 0.14 8.61 10.01
N GLU A 72 -0.43 8.53 11.21
CA GLU A 72 -0.16 9.47 12.31
C GLU A 72 1.31 9.39 12.75
N ALA A 73 1.85 8.19 12.99
CA ALA A 73 3.23 7.99 13.38
C ALA A 73 4.22 8.52 12.32
N ASN A 74 3.90 8.33 11.03
CA ASN A 74 4.72 8.88 9.94
C ASN A 74 4.73 10.41 9.96
N LEU A 75 3.58 11.05 10.22
CA LEU A 75 3.49 12.50 10.33
C LEU A 75 4.24 13.01 11.56
N GLU A 76 4.08 12.34 12.70
CA GLU A 76 4.76 12.67 13.95
C GLU A 76 6.29 12.58 13.82
N ALA A 77 6.80 11.51 13.20
CA ALA A 77 8.23 11.33 12.94
C ALA A 77 8.81 12.46 12.07
N LEU A 78 8.04 12.96 11.10
CA LEU A 78 8.44 14.10 10.27
C LEU A 78 8.43 15.41 11.07
N VAL A 79 7.42 15.64 11.92
CA VAL A 79 7.35 16.84 12.77
C VAL A 79 8.46 16.87 13.82
N ALA A 80 8.86 15.71 14.34
CA ALA A 80 9.97 15.57 15.28
C ALA A 80 11.34 15.90 14.65
N THR A 81 11.42 15.95 13.32
CA THR A 81 12.65 16.23 12.59
C THR A 81 12.73 17.71 12.19
N THR A 82 13.81 18.39 12.59
CA THR A 82 13.99 19.84 12.40
C THR A 82 14.23 20.31 10.97
N ALA A 83 14.54 19.39 10.03
CA ALA A 83 14.93 19.72 8.66
C ALA A 83 14.18 18.88 7.60
N VAL A 84 12.87 18.73 7.75
CA VAL A 84 12.05 17.99 6.76
C VAL A 84 11.64 18.88 5.60
N PRO A 85 11.79 18.43 4.33
CA PRO A 85 11.22 19.12 3.19
C PRO A 85 9.69 19.27 3.33
N ILE A 86 9.17 20.48 3.09
CA ILE A 86 7.72 20.78 3.18
C ILE A 86 6.90 19.82 2.29
N SER A 87 7.46 19.37 1.16
CA SER A 87 6.82 18.37 0.28
C SER A 87 6.55 17.05 0.99
N ALA A 88 7.50 16.53 1.77
CA ALA A 88 7.34 15.28 2.52
C ALA A 88 6.27 15.41 3.61
N TYR A 89 6.26 16.54 4.33
CA TYR A 89 5.21 16.82 5.31
C TYR A 89 3.82 16.91 4.67
N ARG A 90 3.69 17.63 3.55
CA ARG A 90 2.42 17.74 2.79
C ARG A 90 1.94 16.38 2.30
N GLN A 91 2.85 15.55 1.82
CA GLN A 91 2.54 14.21 1.36
C GLN A 91 2.03 13.33 2.51
N ALA A 92 2.74 13.26 3.63
CA ALA A 92 2.30 12.47 4.80
C ALA A 92 0.94 12.95 5.33
N ARG A 93 0.73 14.27 5.40
CA ARG A 93 -0.56 14.84 5.78
C ARG A 93 -1.68 14.48 4.81
N HIS A 94 -1.41 14.51 3.51
CA HIS A 94 -2.36 14.09 2.48
C HIS A 94 -2.70 12.60 2.59
N GLU A 95 -1.70 11.76 2.88
CA GLU A 95 -1.89 10.32 3.10
C GLU A 95 -2.79 10.05 4.31
N LEU A 96 -2.58 10.75 5.43
CA LEU A 96 -3.46 10.66 6.60
C LEU A 96 -4.90 11.06 6.25
N MET A 97 -5.11 12.22 5.63
CA MET A 97 -6.44 12.67 5.21
C MET A 97 -7.11 11.66 4.26
N THR A 98 -6.34 11.06 3.36
CA THR A 98 -6.86 10.04 2.43
C THR A 98 -7.29 8.78 3.19
N VAL A 99 -6.51 8.32 4.17
CA VAL A 99 -6.90 7.19 5.03
C VAL A 99 -8.21 7.50 5.75
N GLU A 100 -8.29 8.64 6.42
CA GLU A 100 -9.48 9.05 7.18
C GLU A 100 -10.73 9.14 6.29
N GLN A 101 -10.62 9.76 5.12
CA GLN A 101 -11.72 9.84 4.16
C GLN A 101 -12.20 8.46 3.70
N ARG A 102 -11.28 7.50 3.55
CA ARG A 102 -11.64 6.13 3.13
C ARG A 102 -12.23 5.30 4.27
N ILE A 103 -11.87 5.57 5.51
CA ILE A 103 -12.45 4.93 6.70
C ILE A 103 -13.89 5.38 6.93
N CYS A 104 -14.19 6.66 6.67
CA CYS A 104 -15.51 7.27 6.89
C CYS A 104 -16.54 7.01 5.78
N ARG A 105 -16.17 6.28 4.71
CA ARG A 105 -17.08 5.79 3.67
C ARG A 105 -17.64 4.44 4.03
#